data_AF-A0AAE3C856-F1
#
_entry.id   AF-A0AAE3C856-F1
#
_cell.length_a   1.000
_cell.length_b   1.000
_cell.length_c   1.000
_cell.angle_alpha   90.00
_cell.angle_beta   90.00
_cell.angle_gamma   90.00
#
_symmetry.space_group_name_H-M   'P 1'
#
loop_
_entity.id
_entity.type
_entity.pdbx_description
1 polymer ?
#
loop_
_entity_poly.entity_id
_entity_poly.type
_entity_poly.pdbx_seq_one_letter_code
_entity_poly.pdbx_strand_id
1 'polypeptide(L)'
;LARKLSSNYGFVLPSATFHRLMRGLDGSEKMSKRNPMSYFDLSEDLDSIRSKVMNAFTGGRATVAEQKKLGGEPDKCMIQELCVFHFMDDDKKIVEAYQNCKSGALLCGEHKQEVIGLITSWVKNHRRKKEKLIDTAREILNVK
;
A
#
# COMPACT_ATOMS: atom_id res chain seq x y z
N LEU A 1 -6.87 18.68 -22.25
CA LEU A 1 -6.47 20.10 -22.12
C LEU A 1 -5.12 20.40 -22.78
N ALA A 2 -4.01 19.77 -22.34
CA ALA A 2 -2.66 20.03 -22.89
C ALA A 2 -2.58 19.95 -24.43
N ARG A 3 -3.22 18.93 -25.03
CA ARG A 3 -3.29 18.78 -26.50
C ARG A 3 -3.96 19.96 -27.22
N LYS A 4 -4.97 20.56 -26.61
CA LYS A 4 -5.71 21.71 -27.17
C LYS A 4 -4.86 23.00 -27.12
N LEU A 5 -3.99 23.14 -26.11
CA LEU A 5 -3.18 24.34 -25.92
C LEU A 5 -1.89 24.31 -26.75
N SER A 6 -1.38 23.12 -27.08
CA SER A 6 -0.17 22.95 -27.90
C SER A 6 -0.26 23.68 -29.25
N SER A 7 -1.39 23.60 -29.96
CA SER A 7 -1.59 24.29 -31.23
C SER A 7 -1.58 25.82 -31.11
N ASN A 8 -2.00 26.36 -29.97
CA ASN A 8 -2.13 27.80 -29.76
C ASN A 8 -0.83 28.45 -29.29
N TYR A 9 0.01 27.69 -28.59
CA TYR A 9 1.21 28.21 -27.92
C TYR A 9 2.51 27.54 -28.36
N GLY A 10 2.47 26.60 -29.31
CA GLY A 10 3.66 25.88 -29.80
C GLY A 10 4.29 24.94 -28.76
N PHE A 11 3.56 24.57 -27.72
CA PHE A 11 4.11 23.70 -26.66
C PHE A 11 4.30 22.26 -27.14
N VAL A 12 5.39 21.64 -26.68
CA VAL A 12 5.61 20.20 -26.82
C VAL A 12 4.60 19.45 -25.93
N LEU A 13 3.96 18.42 -26.50
CA LEU A 13 3.00 17.61 -25.76
C LEU A 13 3.70 16.78 -24.67
N PRO A 14 3.18 16.76 -23.43
CA PRO A 14 3.70 15.87 -22.41
C PRO A 14 3.39 14.41 -22.77
N SER A 15 4.35 13.53 -22.47
CA SER A 15 4.09 12.09 -22.42
C SER A 15 3.35 11.72 -21.12
N ALA A 16 2.72 10.55 -21.09
CA ALA A 16 1.99 10.08 -19.90
C ALA A 16 2.16 8.58 -19.68
N THR A 17 2.23 8.19 -18.41
CA THR A 17 2.14 6.80 -17.93
C THR A 17 0.89 6.64 -17.08
N PHE A 18 0.14 5.57 -17.30
CA PHE A 18 -1.06 5.25 -16.52
C PHE A 18 -0.77 4.09 -15.59
N HIS A 19 -1.14 4.24 -14.32
CA HIS A 19 -0.96 3.23 -13.29
C HIS A 19 -2.31 2.86 -12.67
N ARG A 20 -2.41 1.63 -12.17
CA ARG A 20 -3.55 1.19 -11.38
C ARG A 20 -3.56 1.94 -10.05
N LEU A 21 -4.74 2.42 -9.64
CA LEU A 21 -4.94 2.97 -8.30
C LEU A 21 -5.00 1.82 -7.29
N MET A 22 -4.28 1.97 -6.19
CA MET A 22 -4.42 1.08 -5.05
C MET A 22 -5.75 1.35 -4.34
N ARG A 23 -6.46 0.27 -3.98
CA ARG A 23 -7.71 0.32 -3.21
C ARG A 23 -7.47 0.78 -1.78
N GLY A 24 -8.55 1.20 -1.11
CA GLY A 24 -8.51 1.50 0.32
C GLY A 24 -8.29 0.23 1.15
N LEU A 25 -7.61 0.35 2.29
CA LEU A 25 -7.39 -0.76 3.23
C LEU A 25 -8.69 -1.40 3.72
N ASP A 26 -9.78 -0.67 3.71
CA ASP A 26 -11.13 -1.13 4.04
C ASP A 26 -11.83 -1.87 2.88
N GLY A 27 -11.17 -2.02 1.73
CA GLY A 27 -11.70 -2.64 0.52
C GLY A 27 -12.45 -1.68 -0.40
N SER A 28 -12.53 -0.38 -0.06
CA SER A 28 -13.13 0.64 -0.93
C SER A 28 -12.32 0.83 -2.22
N GLU A 29 -12.96 1.32 -3.28
CA GLU A 29 -12.30 1.50 -4.59
C GLU A 29 -11.09 2.43 -4.55
N LYS A 30 -11.06 3.36 -3.58
CA LYS A 30 -10.01 4.38 -3.47
C LYS A 30 -9.78 4.81 -2.03
N MET A 31 -8.51 4.98 -1.67
CA MET A 31 -8.09 5.63 -0.44
C MET A 31 -8.68 7.05 -0.32
N SER A 32 -9.20 7.39 0.87
CA SER A 32 -9.87 8.67 1.12
C SER A 32 -9.52 9.24 2.49
N LYS A 33 -9.07 10.50 2.53
CA LYS A 33 -8.87 11.24 3.79
C LYS A 33 -10.14 11.36 4.65
N ARG A 34 -11.32 11.30 4.03
CA ARG A 34 -12.61 11.33 4.74
C ARG A 34 -12.91 10.00 5.45
N ASN A 35 -12.22 8.92 5.09
CA ASN A 35 -12.33 7.62 5.72
C ASN A 35 -10.94 7.19 6.25
N PRO A 36 -10.61 7.52 7.51
CA PRO A 36 -9.29 7.26 8.09
C PRO A 36 -8.88 5.79 8.13
N MET A 37 -9.82 4.85 8.04
CA MET A 37 -9.52 3.41 8.00
C MET A 37 -9.16 2.90 6.60
N SER A 38 -9.40 3.71 5.56
CA SER A 38 -9.06 3.36 4.18
C SER A 38 -7.57 3.52 3.85
N TYR A 39 -6.76 4.15 4.71
CA TYR A 39 -5.34 4.40 4.46
C TYR A 39 -4.57 4.67 5.77
N PHE A 40 -3.24 4.62 5.71
CA PHE A 40 -2.38 5.20 6.74
C PHE A 40 -1.43 6.26 6.16
N ASP A 41 -1.11 7.27 6.97
CA ASP A 41 -0.12 8.30 6.68
C ASP A 41 1.27 7.85 7.16
N LEU A 42 2.33 8.27 6.47
CA LEU A 42 3.70 7.92 6.84
C LEU A 42 4.17 8.61 8.13
N SER A 43 3.42 9.58 8.63
CA SER A 43 3.71 10.36 9.85
C SER A 43 2.83 9.97 11.04
N GLU A 44 1.83 9.11 10.88
CA GLU A 44 0.95 8.72 11.99
C GLU A 44 1.62 7.75 12.98
N ASP A 45 1.08 7.53 14.16
CA ASP A 45 1.73 6.63 15.11
C ASP A 45 1.84 5.17 14.58
N LEU A 46 2.91 4.46 14.96
CA LEU A 46 3.13 3.08 14.49
C LEU A 46 2.04 2.13 14.96
N ASP A 47 1.47 2.32 16.15
CA ASP A 47 0.36 1.51 16.65
C ASP A 47 -0.93 1.80 15.89
N SER A 48 -1.13 3.04 15.44
CA SER A 48 -2.23 3.37 14.51
C SER A 48 -2.06 2.65 13.17
N ILE A 49 -0.86 2.65 12.59
CA ILE A 49 -0.56 1.90 11.36
C ILE A 49 -0.85 0.41 11.56
N ARG A 50 -0.34 -0.18 12.66
CA ARG A 50 -0.58 -1.58 13.01
C ARG A 50 -2.06 -1.89 13.09
N SER A 51 -2.82 -1.08 13.82
CA SER A 51 -4.26 -1.25 13.99
C SER A 51 -4.99 -1.21 12.64
N LYS A 52 -4.67 -0.25 11.76
CA LYS A 52 -5.28 -0.15 10.43
C LYS A 52 -4.96 -1.33 9.53
N VAL A 53 -3.70 -1.79 9.50
CA VAL A 53 -3.31 -2.96 8.70
C VAL A 53 -3.95 -4.24 9.28
N MET A 54 -4.04 -4.36 10.61
CA MET A 54 -4.75 -5.46 11.25
C MET A 54 -6.24 -5.47 10.92
N ASN A 55 -6.87 -4.32 10.76
CA ASN A 55 -8.27 -4.17 10.38
C ASN A 55 -8.51 -4.15 8.86
N ALA A 56 -7.45 -4.21 8.05
CA ALA A 56 -7.60 -4.14 6.60
C ALA A 56 -8.41 -5.33 6.06
N PHE A 57 -9.21 -5.07 5.04
CA PHE A 57 -10.03 -6.03 4.33
C PHE A 57 -9.16 -7.13 3.70
N THR A 58 -9.59 -8.37 3.87
CA THR A 58 -8.92 -9.55 3.33
C THR A 58 -9.89 -10.40 2.54
N GLY A 59 -9.40 -11.11 1.53
CA GLY A 59 -10.16 -12.17 0.86
C GLY A 59 -10.15 -13.51 1.60
N GLY A 60 -9.87 -13.52 2.91
CA GLY A 60 -9.86 -14.74 3.73
C GLY A 60 -11.26 -15.27 4.03
N ARG A 61 -11.33 -16.42 4.69
CA ARG A 61 -12.59 -17.03 5.15
C ARG A 61 -12.95 -16.64 6.58
N ALA A 62 -14.19 -16.90 6.98
CA ALA A 62 -14.71 -16.56 8.31
C ALA A 62 -14.02 -17.36 9.42
N THR A 63 -13.65 -18.60 9.15
CA THR A 63 -12.98 -19.49 10.11
C THR A 63 -11.64 -20.02 9.61
N VAL A 64 -10.76 -20.39 10.53
CA VAL A 64 -9.48 -21.04 10.22
C VAL A 64 -9.69 -22.37 9.48
N ALA A 65 -10.72 -23.12 9.86
CA ALA A 65 -11.04 -24.40 9.21
C ALA A 65 -11.43 -24.21 7.73
N GLU A 66 -12.26 -23.21 7.43
CA GLU A 66 -12.62 -22.86 6.06
C GLU A 66 -11.42 -22.31 5.28
N GLN A 67 -10.60 -21.46 5.88
CA GLN A 67 -9.39 -20.93 5.25
C GLN A 67 -8.46 -22.07 4.83
N LYS A 68 -8.22 -23.04 5.72
CA LYS A 68 -7.37 -24.21 5.43
C LYS A 68 -7.96 -25.13 4.37
N LYS A 69 -9.29 -25.25 4.33
CA LYS A 69 -9.99 -26.16 3.40
C LYS A 69 -10.18 -25.57 2.00
N LEU A 70 -10.52 -24.28 1.92
CA LEU A 70 -10.96 -23.60 0.70
C LEU A 70 -9.95 -22.57 0.18
N GLY A 71 -8.93 -22.24 0.97
CA GLY A 71 -8.02 -21.15 0.67
C GLY A 71 -8.67 -19.76 0.75
N GLY A 72 -7.85 -18.74 0.60
CA GLY A 72 -8.25 -17.34 0.47
C GLY A 72 -8.32 -16.86 -0.98
N GLU A 73 -8.85 -15.66 -1.15
CA GLU A 73 -8.98 -14.93 -2.41
C GLU A 73 -7.99 -13.74 -2.42
N PRO A 74 -6.69 -13.98 -2.69
CA PRO A 74 -5.65 -12.95 -2.59
C PRO A 74 -5.88 -11.75 -3.52
N ASP A 75 -6.57 -11.91 -4.65
CA ASP A 75 -6.92 -10.81 -5.58
C ASP A 75 -7.84 -9.75 -4.94
N LYS A 76 -8.57 -10.13 -3.89
CA LYS A 76 -9.45 -9.23 -3.12
C LYS A 76 -8.80 -8.73 -1.83
N CYS A 77 -7.56 -9.14 -1.53
CA CYS A 77 -6.92 -8.88 -0.24
C CYS A 77 -6.08 -7.61 -0.25
N MET A 78 -6.34 -6.68 0.67
CA MET A 78 -5.56 -5.44 0.76
C MET A 78 -4.14 -5.68 1.28
N ILE A 79 -3.91 -6.76 2.03
CA ILE A 79 -2.57 -7.13 2.50
C ILE A 79 -1.69 -7.57 1.33
N GLN A 80 -2.23 -8.41 0.44
CA GLN A 80 -1.53 -8.78 -0.79
C GLN A 80 -1.27 -7.54 -1.66
N GLU A 81 -2.24 -6.64 -1.75
CA GLU A 81 -2.10 -5.40 -2.53
C GLU A 81 -1.00 -4.49 -1.96
N LEU A 82 -0.88 -4.36 -0.63
CA LEU A 82 0.21 -3.64 0.03
C LEU A 82 1.59 -4.23 -0.31
N CYS A 83 1.72 -5.56 -0.35
CA CYS A 83 2.96 -6.23 -0.75
C CYS A 83 3.31 -5.90 -2.20
N VAL A 84 2.35 -6.03 -3.12
CA VAL A 84 2.55 -5.79 -4.56
C VAL A 84 2.91 -4.34 -4.87
N PHE A 85 2.34 -3.37 -4.15
CA PHE A 85 2.54 -1.96 -4.47
C PHE A 85 3.73 -1.29 -3.75
N HIS A 86 4.08 -1.70 -2.52
CA HIS A 86 4.90 -0.83 -1.66
C HIS A 86 5.97 -1.50 -0.80
N PHE A 87 5.66 -2.62 -0.13
CA PHE A 87 6.45 -3.03 1.04
C PHE A 87 7.24 -4.34 0.88
N MET A 88 7.13 -4.99 -0.28
CA MET A 88 7.86 -6.22 -0.59
C MET A 88 8.51 -6.09 -1.97
N ASP A 89 9.85 -6.06 -2.00
CA ASP A 89 10.61 -5.93 -3.25
C ASP A 89 10.92 -7.29 -3.91
N ASP A 90 10.75 -8.40 -3.17
CA ASP A 90 11.04 -9.75 -3.66
C ASP A 90 9.78 -10.39 -4.25
N ASP A 91 9.69 -10.36 -5.58
CA ASP A 91 8.58 -10.97 -6.34
C ASP A 91 8.32 -12.44 -5.97
N LYS A 92 9.36 -13.20 -5.61
CA LYS A 92 9.19 -14.61 -5.23
C LYS A 92 8.39 -14.74 -3.94
N LYS A 93 8.65 -13.88 -2.96
CA LYS A 93 7.89 -13.85 -1.71
C LYS A 93 6.43 -13.43 -1.93
N ILE A 94 6.20 -12.48 -2.83
CA ILE A 94 4.83 -12.05 -3.18
C ILE A 94 4.06 -13.21 -3.79
N VAL A 95 4.68 -13.95 -4.71
CA VAL A 95 4.09 -15.13 -5.37
C VAL A 95 3.89 -16.27 -4.37
N GLU A 96 4.86 -16.52 -3.50
CA GLU A 96 4.75 -17.55 -2.46
C GLU A 96 3.60 -17.27 -1.50
N ALA A 97 3.51 -16.04 -0.97
CA ALA A 97 2.40 -15.63 -0.11
C ALA A 97 1.04 -15.74 -0.82
N TYR A 98 1.00 -15.40 -2.12
CA TYR A 98 -0.19 -15.57 -2.95
C TYR A 98 -0.64 -17.05 -3.03
N GLN A 99 0.29 -17.95 -3.36
CA GLN A 99 -0.02 -19.38 -3.50
C GLN A 99 -0.38 -20.01 -2.15
N ASN A 100 0.34 -19.66 -1.08
CA ASN A 100 0.06 -20.16 0.27
C ASN A 100 -1.29 -19.66 0.79
N CYS A 101 -1.69 -18.42 0.47
CA CYS A 101 -3.03 -17.92 0.76
C CYS A 101 -4.09 -18.72 -0.01
N LYS A 102 -3.89 -18.91 -1.32
CA LYS A 102 -4.84 -19.62 -2.19
C LYS A 102 -4.99 -21.11 -1.85
N SER A 103 -3.95 -21.75 -1.33
CA SER A 103 -3.99 -23.15 -0.88
C SER A 103 -4.53 -23.32 0.55
N GLY A 104 -4.64 -22.23 1.31
CA GLY A 104 -5.04 -22.26 2.73
C GLY A 104 -3.89 -22.54 3.70
N ALA A 105 -2.65 -22.62 3.21
CA ALA A 105 -1.46 -22.79 4.02
C ALA A 105 -1.09 -21.54 4.84
N LEU A 106 -1.51 -20.36 4.39
CA LEU A 106 -1.27 -19.08 5.06
C LEU A 106 -2.58 -18.49 5.63
N LEU A 107 -2.58 -18.19 6.93
CA LEU A 107 -3.71 -17.52 7.57
C LEU A 107 -3.60 -16.00 7.45
N CYS A 108 -4.75 -15.31 7.37
CA CYS A 108 -4.79 -13.85 7.26
C CYS A 108 -4.07 -13.12 8.40
N GLY A 109 -4.17 -13.65 9.63
CA GLY A 109 -3.50 -13.06 10.79
C GLY A 109 -1.99 -13.14 10.70
N GLU A 110 -1.45 -14.28 10.25
CA GLU A 110 -0.02 -14.50 10.06
C GLU A 110 0.54 -13.55 8.98
N HIS A 111 -0.13 -13.50 7.83
CA HIS A 111 0.25 -12.60 6.73
C HIS A 111 0.21 -11.12 7.14
N LYS A 112 -0.83 -10.71 7.90
CA LYS A 112 -0.92 -9.35 8.44
C LYS A 112 0.26 -9.01 9.35
N GLN A 113 0.65 -9.90 10.25
CA GLN A 113 1.75 -9.67 11.19
C GLN A 113 3.09 -9.53 10.46
N GLU A 114 3.35 -10.38 9.46
CA GLU A 114 4.54 -10.28 8.62
C GLU A 114 4.61 -8.91 7.94
N VAL A 115 3.53 -8.53 7.24
CA VAL A 115 3.47 -7.26 6.49
C VAL A 115 3.55 -6.04 7.39
N ILE A 116 2.97 -6.11 8.59
CA ILE A 116 3.13 -5.07 9.63
C ILE A 116 4.61 -4.89 10.02
N GLY A 117 5.36 -5.99 10.16
CA GLY A 117 6.79 -5.94 10.41
C GLY A 117 7.54 -5.18 9.33
N LEU A 118 7.24 -5.48 8.06
CA LEU A 118 7.82 -4.81 6.89
C LEU A 118 7.47 -3.31 6.85
N ILE A 119 6.17 -2.99 6.97
CA ILE A 119 5.66 -1.61 6.95
C ILE A 119 6.30 -0.79 8.07
N THR A 120 6.28 -1.27 9.31
CA THR A 120 6.78 -0.49 10.44
C THR A 120 8.30 -0.27 10.37
N SER A 121 9.06 -1.26 9.90
CA SER A 121 10.49 -1.11 9.61
C SER A 121 10.74 -0.05 8.53
N TRP A 122 10.00 -0.13 7.42
CA TRP A 122 10.10 0.82 6.32
C TRP A 122 9.75 2.24 6.77
N VAL A 123 8.65 2.44 7.51
CA VAL A 123 8.19 3.74 8.00
C VAL A 123 9.21 4.37 8.94
N LYS A 124 9.81 3.60 9.86
CA LYS A 124 10.89 4.10 10.73
C LYS A 124 12.08 4.60 9.92
N ASN A 125 12.50 3.84 8.91
CA ASN A 125 13.59 4.22 8.03
C ASN A 125 13.24 5.47 7.21
N HIS A 126 12.02 5.55 6.67
CA HIS A 126 11.51 6.70 5.93
C HIS A 126 11.55 7.97 6.80
N ARG A 127 11.04 7.91 8.04
CA ARG A 127 11.07 9.06 8.96
C ARG A 127 12.47 9.55 9.25
N ARG A 128 13.41 8.63 9.52
CA ARG A 128 14.82 8.98 9.72
C ARG A 128 15.44 9.69 8.51
N LYS A 129 15.10 9.25 7.29
CA LYS A 129 15.57 9.90 6.05
C LYS A 129 14.90 11.26 5.85
N LYS A 130 13.59 11.35 6.07
CA LYS A 130 12.81 12.58 5.96
C LYS A 130 13.39 13.67 6.86
N GLU A 131 13.62 13.37 8.14
CA GLU A 131 14.15 14.33 9.12
C GLU A 131 15.47 14.98 8.65
N LYS A 132 16.39 14.16 8.13
CA LYS A 132 17.69 14.62 7.62
C LYS A 132 17.61 15.49 6.37
N LEU A 133 16.47 15.50 5.68
CA LEU A 133 16.27 16.18 4.39
C LEU A 133 15.32 17.37 4.49
N ILE A 134 14.84 17.74 5.69
CA ILE A 134 13.92 18.87 5.86
C ILE A 134 14.56 20.18 5.41
N ASP A 135 15.81 20.43 5.78
CA ASP A 135 16.48 21.68 5.43
C ASP A 135 16.77 21.75 3.92
N THR A 136 17.20 20.65 3.31
CA THR A 136 17.32 20.56 1.85
C THR A 136 15.98 20.80 1.15
N ALA A 137 14.87 20.31 1.70
CA ALA A 137 13.55 20.56 1.13
C ALA A 137 13.16 22.05 1.22
N ARG A 138 13.51 22.74 2.31
CA ARG A 138 13.31 24.19 2.46
C ARG A 138 14.12 24.99 1.44
N GLU A 139 15.39 24.61 1.24
CA GLU A 139 16.27 25.19 0.23
C GLU A 139 15.69 25.04 -1.18
N ILE A 140 15.27 23.82 -1.56
CA ILE A 140 14.66 23.55 -2.88
C ILE A 140 13.41 24.41 -3.11
N LEU A 141 12.59 24.60 -2.08
CA LEU A 141 11.35 25.36 -2.17
C LEU A 141 11.56 26.88 -2.03
N ASN A 142 12.78 27.34 -1.74
CA ASN A 142 13.08 28.73 -1.38
C ASN A 142 12.18 29.26 -0.25
N VAL A 143 11.79 28.40 0.70
CA VAL A 143 10.99 28.77 1.87
C VAL A 143 11.93 28.81 3.07
N LYS A 144 12.06 29.98 3.70
CA LYS A 144 12.85 30.15 4.94
C LYS A 144 12.22 29.40 6.11
#